data_AF-A0AAD5QS56-F1
#
_entry.id   AF-A0AAD5QS56-F1
#
_cell.length_a   1.000
_cell.length_b   1.000
_cell.length_c   1.000
_cell.angle_alpha   90.00
_cell.angle_beta   90.00
_cell.angle_gamma   90.00
#
_symmetry.space_group_name_H-M   'P 1'
#
loop_
_entity.id
_entity.type
_entity.pdbx_description
1 polymer ?
#
loop_
_entity_poly.entity_id
_entity_poly.type
_entity_poly.pdbx_seq_one_letter_code
_entity_poly.pdbx_strand_id
1 'polypeptide(L)' 'MCHTPMAVGAIPPRHLTLRGSISTTNIIMANLSRTMWQSVVNGAVRMLALGPLGSNFFTASAVVSGS' A
#
# COMPACT_ATOMS: atom_id res chain seq x y z
N MET A 1 -35.05 12.01 -22.11
CA MET A 1 -35.06 11.02 -21.00
C MET A 1 -33.62 10.95 -20.50
N CYS A 2 -33.27 11.72 -19.48
CA CYS A 2 -31.89 11.72 -18.97
C CYS A 2 -31.75 10.57 -17.97
N HIS A 3 -30.82 9.67 -18.24
CA HIS A 3 -30.47 8.57 -17.35
C HIS A 3 -29.98 9.19 -16.04
N THR A 4 -30.73 9.05 -14.95
CA THR A 4 -30.26 9.42 -13.62
C THR A 4 -28.97 8.62 -13.35
N PRO A 5 -27.82 9.28 -13.08
CA PRO A 5 -26.64 8.54 -12.67
C PRO A 5 -27.02 7.81 -11.39
N MET A 6 -26.98 6.47 -11.46
CA MET A 6 -27.17 5.63 -10.30
C MET A 6 -26.21 6.17 -9.22
N ALA A 7 -26.75 6.55 -8.06
CA ALA A 7 -25.96 6.99 -6.94
C ALA A 7 -25.05 5.82 -6.53
N VAL A 8 -23.83 5.80 -7.08
CA VAL A 8 -22.77 4.91 -6.64
C VAL A 8 -22.54 5.30 -5.19
N GLY A 9 -23.04 4.46 -4.27
CA GLY A 9 -22.84 4.66 -2.84
C GLY A 9 -21.35 4.82 -2.54
N ALA A 10 -21.03 5.61 -1.51
CA ALA A 10 -19.64 5.84 -1.11
C ALA A 10 -18.93 4.49 -0.91
N ILE A 11 -17.82 4.29 -1.62
CA ILE A 11 -17.03 3.06 -1.54
C ILE A 11 -16.49 2.93 -0.11
N PRO A 12 -16.75 1.82 0.61
CA PRO A 12 -16.29 1.68 1.99
C PRO A 12 -14.75 1.71 2.05
N PRO A 13 -14.13 2.37 3.05
CA PRO A 13 -12.68 2.57 3.13
C PRO A 13 -11.84 1.28 3.03
N ARG A 14 -12.43 0.14 3.42
CA ARG A 14 -11.84 -1.20 3.36
C ARG A 14 -11.48 -1.62 1.92
N HIS A 15 -12.25 -1.15 0.93
CA HIS A 15 -11.99 -1.40 -0.50
C HIS A 15 -10.94 -0.45 -1.09
N LEU A 16 -10.54 0.56 -0.32
CA LEU A 16 -9.57 1.59 -0.70
C LEU A 16 -8.27 1.41 0.08
N THR A 17 -7.87 0.14 0.29
CA THR A 17 -6.63 -0.23 0.97
C THR A 17 -5.64 -0.86 0.01
N LEU A 18 -4.42 -0.32 -0.06
CA LEU A 18 -3.30 -0.93 -0.79
C LEU A 18 -2.37 -1.68 0.18
N ARG A 19 -2.06 -2.93 -0.16
CA ARG A 19 -1.16 -3.80 0.61
C ARG A 19 -0.06 -4.38 -0.26
N GLY A 20 1.17 -4.29 0.22
CA GLY A 20 2.34 -4.93 -0.39
C GLY A 20 3.16 -5.70 0.64
N SER A 21 3.89 -6.72 0.19
CA SER A 21 4.85 -7.44 1.03
C SER A 21 6.12 -7.73 0.25
N ILE A 22 7.26 -7.56 0.90
CA ILE A 22 8.56 -7.98 0.39
C ILE A 22 8.99 -9.20 1.18
N SER A 23 9.27 -10.30 0.49
CA SER A 23 9.88 -11.50 1.06
C SER A 23 11.33 -11.59 0.62
N THR A 24 12.21 -11.87 1.59
CA THR A 24 13.64 -12.08 1.32
C THR A 24 14.00 -13.53 1.64
N THR A 25 14.60 -14.23 0.67
CA THR A 25 14.83 -15.69 0.73
C THR A 25 16.06 -16.11 1.53
N ASN A 26 16.95 -15.17 1.88
CA ASN A 26 18.16 -15.47 2.63
C ASN A 26 18.05 -14.85 4.03
N ILE A 27 17.94 -15.67 5.09
CA ILE A 27 17.73 -15.23 6.48
C ILE A 27 18.76 -14.20 6.97
N ILE A 28 20.03 -14.33 6.56
CA ILE A 28 21.10 -13.41 7.00
C ILE A 28 20.89 -12.05 6.35
N MET A 29 20.62 -12.03 5.04
CA MET A 29 20.21 -10.80 4.38
C MET A 29 18.87 -10.31 4.90
N ALA A 30 17.90 -11.17 5.19
CA ALA A 30 16.59 -10.78 5.70
C ALA A 30 16.72 -10.03 7.02
N ASN A 31 17.57 -10.49 7.94
CA ASN A 31 17.76 -9.86 9.24
C ASN A 31 18.60 -8.58 9.15
N LEU A 32 19.70 -8.60 8.38
CA LEU A 32 20.58 -7.42 8.21
C LEU A 32 19.96 -6.34 7.32
N SER A 33 19.10 -6.71 6.38
CA SER A 33 18.46 -5.78 5.43
C SER A 33 17.02 -5.43 5.80
N ARG A 34 16.40 -6.05 6.82
CA ARG A 34 15.00 -5.72 7.20
C ARG A 34 14.80 -4.23 7.40
N THR A 35 15.66 -3.59 8.19
CA THR A 35 15.57 -2.16 8.49
C THR A 35 15.81 -1.29 7.24
N MET A 36 16.73 -1.71 6.38
CA MET A 36 17.03 -1.04 5.11
C MET A 36 15.83 -1.13 4.15
N TRP A 37 15.30 -2.33 3.92
CA TRP A 37 14.11 -2.54 3.10
C TRP A 37 12.88 -1.88 3.69
N GLN A 38 12.72 -1.86 5.02
CA GLN A 38 11.60 -1.17 5.65
C GLN A 38 11.66 0.34 5.36
N SER A 39 12.85 0.94 5.32
CA SER A 39 13.01 2.35 4.93
C SER A 39 12.62 2.59 3.47
N VAL A 40 13.03 1.71 2.55
CA VAL A 40 12.64 1.78 1.13
C VAL A 40 11.12 1.64 0.96
N VAL A 41 10.53 0.67 1.63
CA VAL A 41 9.09 0.38 1.59
C VAL A 41 8.28 1.54 2.18
N ASN A 42 8.72 2.11 3.30
CA ASN A 42 8.08 3.30 3.88
C ASN A 42 8.17 4.50 2.90
N GLY A 43 9.28 4.66 2.20
CA GLY A 43 9.44 5.66 1.14
C GLY A 43 8.44 5.45 0.01
N ALA A 44 8.27 4.21 -0.45
CA ALA A 44 7.29 3.87 -1.48
C ALA A 44 5.85 4.16 -1.03
N VAL A 45 5.46 3.73 0.18
CA VAL A 45 4.14 4.02 0.76
C VAL A 45 3.91 5.53 0.87
N ARG A 46 4.92 6.30 1.27
CA ARG A 46 4.83 7.75 1.35
C ARG A 46 4.69 8.39 -0.03
N MET A 47 5.41 7.92 -1.05
CA MET A 47 5.24 8.40 -2.42
C MET A 47 3.86 8.08 -2.98
N LEU A 48 3.32 6.89 -2.68
CA LEU A 48 1.95 6.51 -3.04
C LEU A 48 0.93 7.44 -2.38
N ALA A 49 1.15 7.80 -1.11
CA ALA A 49 0.28 8.71 -0.36
C ALA A 49 0.34 10.17 -0.83
N LEU A 50 1.50 10.62 -1.34
CA LEU A 50 1.67 11.98 -1.86
C LEU A 50 1.26 12.12 -3.33
N GLY A 51 1.20 11.01 -4.07
CA GLY A 51 0.81 10.96 -5.47
C GLY A 51 -0.71 10.91 -5.68
N PRO A 52 -1.17 10.73 -6.93
CA PRO A 52 -2.59 10.65 -7.26
C PRO A 52 -3.31 9.47 -6.58
N LEU A 53 -2.59 8.49 -6.05
CA LEU A 53 -3.16 7.40 -5.27
C LEU A 53 -3.55 7.83 -3.85
N GLY A 54 -2.94 8.88 -3.28
CA GLY A 54 -3.27 9.39 -1.95
C GLY A 54 -4.71 9.90 -1.80
N SER A 55 -5.32 10.37 -2.88
CA SER A 55 -6.73 10.78 -2.91
C SER A 55 -7.70 9.64 -3.22
N ASN A 56 -7.19 8.52 -3.78
CA ASN A 56 -7.99 7.37 -4.17
C ASN A 56 -8.03 6.27 -3.09
N PHE A 57 -7.04 6.23 -2.18
CA PHE A 57 -6.89 5.18 -1.18
C PHE A 57 -6.91 5.77 0.23
N PHE A 58 -7.70 5.17 1.13
CA PHE A 58 -7.78 5.58 2.54
C PHE A 58 -6.58 5.10 3.36
N THR A 59 -5.96 3.98 2.97
CA THR A 59 -4.85 3.40 3.72
C THR A 59 -3.90 2.66 2.79
N ALA A 60 -2.60 2.85 2.98
CA ALA A 60 -1.56 2.07 2.32
C ALA A 60 -0.61 1.51 3.37
N SER A 61 -0.27 0.22 3.25
CA SER A 61 0.65 -0.44 4.19
C SER A 61 1.51 -1.46 3.48
N ALA A 62 2.76 -1.59 3.92
CA ALA A 62 3.65 -2.61 3.40
C ALA A 62 4.60 -3.11 4.48
N VAL A 63 4.88 -4.42 4.42
CA VAL A 63 5.63 -5.15 5.44
C VAL A 63 6.77 -5.94 4.82
N VAL A 64 7.91 -5.97 5.51
CA VAL A 64 9.06 -6.78 5.15
C VAL A 64 9.06 -8.06 5.99
N SER A 65 9.00 -9.20 5.31
CA SER A 65 9.03 -10.53 5.92
C SER A 65 10.33 -11.24 5.56
N GLY A 66 10.87 -12.02 6.51
CA GLY A 66 12.00 -12.92 6.27
C GLY A 66 11.57 -14.34 6.60
N SER A 67 11.78 -15.25 5.65
CA SER A 67 11.55 -16.70 5.80
C SER A 67 12.88 -17.43 5.98
#